data_AF-A0AAN8FAL4-F1
#
_entry.id   AF-A0AAN8FAL4-F1
#
_cell.length_a   1.000
_cell.length_b   1.000
_cell.length_c   1.000
_cell.angle_alpha   90.00
_cell.angle_beta   90.00
_cell.angle_gamma   90.00
#
_symmetry.space_group_name_H-M   'P 1'
#
loop_
_entity.id
_entity.type
_entity.pdbx_description
1 polymer ?
#
loop_
_entity_poly.entity_id
_entity_poly.type
_entity_poly.pdbx_seq_one_letter_code
_entity_poly.pdbx_strand_id
1 'polypeptide(L)'
;MKLYSKRDCFQVNSKGSEVQGDNSIDEKYLIATSEQPIAAFHRNEWIKESDLPIKYAGMSTCFRQEVGSHGRDTRGIFRVHQFEKVEQFVICSPLNNESWKMFDEMIHNAEEYCQLLGIPYQIVCIVSGELNNAASKKLDLEAWFPASGAFRELVSCSNCTDYQARRLKVRYGMTKKMDGEVPFVHMLNATMCATTRVLCALLENYQTEDGITVPEVLHPFMPEKYRTFIPFVKPAPIDEEVKKKNGK
;
A
#
# COMPACT_ATOMS: atom_id res chain seq x y z
N MET A 1 -11.28 4.81 -11.76
CA MET A 1 -9.95 4.38 -11.30
C MET A 1 -9.75 2.98 -11.85
N LYS A 2 -8.72 2.74 -12.68
CA LYS A 2 -8.32 1.39 -13.09
C LYS A 2 -6.85 1.18 -12.67
N LEU A 3 -6.57 1.40 -11.38
CA LEU A 3 -5.43 0.74 -10.74
C LEU A 3 -5.83 -0.65 -10.21
N TYR A 4 -7.12 -0.85 -9.95
CA TYR A 4 -7.77 -2.13 -9.69
C TYR A 4 -9.05 -2.19 -10.53
N SER A 5 -9.31 -3.34 -11.16
CA SER A 5 -10.56 -3.60 -11.87
C SER A 5 -11.67 -3.88 -10.85
N LYS A 6 -12.94 -3.75 -11.27
CA LYS A 6 -14.10 -4.18 -10.45
C LYS A 6 -13.98 -5.64 -9.97
N ARG A 7 -13.16 -6.47 -10.63
CA ARG A 7 -12.92 -7.88 -10.30
C ARG A 7 -11.86 -8.09 -9.21
N ASP A 8 -11.22 -7.03 -8.74
CA ASP A 8 -10.15 -7.12 -7.73
C ASP A 8 -10.65 -6.67 -6.34
N CYS A 9 -11.83 -6.03 -6.29
CA CYS A 9 -12.45 -5.48 -5.10
C CYS A 9 -13.70 -6.29 -4.71
N PHE A 10 -13.91 -6.48 -3.41
CA PHE A 10 -15.13 -7.11 -2.92
C PHE A 10 -16.34 -6.19 -3.12
N GLN A 11 -17.37 -6.69 -3.81
CA GLN A 11 -18.64 -6.00 -3.95
C GLN A 11 -19.49 -6.15 -2.68
N VAL A 12 -20.08 -5.06 -2.24
CA VAL A 12 -21.03 -5.00 -1.12
C VAL A 12 -22.35 -4.51 -1.67
N ASN A 13 -23.37 -5.36 -1.56
CA ASN A 13 -24.73 -4.99 -1.93
C ASN A 13 -25.42 -4.35 -0.73
N SER A 14 -25.91 -3.13 -0.91
CA SER A 14 -26.73 -2.46 0.11
C SER A 14 -28.13 -3.07 0.18
N LYS A 15 -28.79 -2.97 1.34
CA LYS A 15 -30.26 -3.11 1.40
C LYS A 15 -30.85 -1.95 0.58
N GLY A 16 -31.96 -2.20 -0.12
CA GLY A 16 -32.60 -1.22 -1.01
C GLY A 16 -32.81 0.14 -0.34
N SER A 17 -32.94 1.18 -1.17
CA SER A 17 -33.13 2.56 -0.71
C SER A 17 -34.18 2.67 0.39
N GLU A 18 -33.87 3.43 1.45
CA GLU A 18 -34.87 3.77 2.48
C GLU A 18 -35.92 4.76 1.96
N VAL A 19 -35.73 5.29 0.74
CA VAL A 19 -36.67 6.20 0.07
C VAL A 19 -37.82 5.40 -0.53
N GLN A 20 -39.04 5.66 -0.05
CA GLN A 20 -40.25 5.00 -0.51
C GLN A 20 -40.45 5.25 -2.03
N GLY A 21 -40.42 4.18 -2.83
CA GLY A 21 -40.56 4.23 -4.29
C GLY A 21 -39.23 4.14 -5.07
N ASP A 22 -38.09 4.16 -4.40
CA ASP A 22 -36.77 3.95 -5.01
C ASP A 22 -36.35 2.48 -4.87
N ASN A 23 -36.48 1.73 -5.95
CA ASN A 23 -36.04 0.33 -6.03
C ASN A 23 -34.56 0.19 -6.45
N SER A 24 -33.78 1.27 -6.48
CA SER A 24 -32.37 1.17 -6.83
C SER A 24 -31.58 0.46 -5.73
N ILE A 25 -30.72 -0.47 -6.16
CA ILE A 25 -29.73 -1.13 -5.31
C ILE A 25 -28.40 -0.47 -5.62
N ASP A 26 -27.84 0.25 -4.65
CA ASP A 26 -26.54 0.89 -4.81
C ASP A 26 -25.43 -0.13 -4.52
N GLU A 27 -24.69 -0.48 -5.58
CA GLU A 27 -23.53 -1.38 -5.51
C GLU A 27 -22.31 -0.62 -5.00
N LYS A 28 -21.80 -1.03 -3.85
CA LYS A 28 -20.56 -0.49 -3.28
C LYS A 28 -19.42 -1.49 -3.43
N TYR A 29 -18.19 -1.01 -3.31
CA TYR A 29 -16.99 -1.84 -3.33
C TYR A 29 -16.11 -1.50 -2.13
N LEU A 30 -15.59 -2.53 -1.46
CA LEU A 30 -14.55 -2.33 -0.45
C LEU A 30 -13.26 -1.86 -1.12
N ILE A 31 -12.56 -0.94 -0.47
CA ILE A 31 -11.35 -0.35 -1.01
C ILE A 31 -10.19 -1.36 -0.95
N ALA A 32 -9.41 -1.44 -2.03
CA ALA A 32 -8.19 -2.24 -2.08
C ALA A 32 -6.96 -1.49 -1.57
N THR A 33 -7.10 -0.18 -1.38
CA THR A 33 -6.03 0.75 -1.03
C THR A 33 -6.63 2.11 -0.61
N SER A 34 -5.96 2.86 0.28
CA SER A 34 -6.41 4.20 0.71
C SER A 34 -6.25 5.25 -0.40
N GLU A 35 -5.38 4.99 -1.37
CA GLU A 35 -5.26 5.76 -2.62
C GLU A 35 -6.62 5.98 -3.30
N GLN A 36 -7.50 4.97 -3.28
CA GLN A 36 -8.81 5.03 -3.95
C GLN A 36 -9.72 6.16 -3.41
N PRO A 37 -10.05 6.18 -2.12
CA PRO A 37 -10.84 7.26 -1.55
C PRO A 37 -10.08 8.60 -1.52
N ILE A 38 -8.76 8.62 -1.30
CA ILE A 38 -7.98 9.87 -1.27
C ILE A 38 -7.99 10.56 -2.64
N ALA A 39 -7.74 9.82 -3.73
CA ALA A 39 -7.84 10.39 -5.07
C ALA A 39 -9.26 10.87 -5.37
N ALA A 40 -10.27 10.07 -5.00
CA ALA A 40 -11.68 10.41 -5.23
C ALA A 40 -12.18 11.60 -4.40
N PHE A 41 -11.57 11.88 -3.25
CA PHE A 41 -11.88 13.02 -2.38
C PHE A 41 -11.78 14.34 -3.13
N HIS A 42 -10.73 14.50 -3.95
CA HIS A 42 -10.47 15.72 -4.74
C HIS A 42 -11.23 15.82 -6.06
N ARG A 43 -12.22 14.94 -6.30
CA ARG A 43 -12.92 14.88 -7.59
C ARG A 43 -13.58 16.22 -7.93
N ASN A 44 -13.39 16.65 -9.18
CA ASN A 44 -13.89 17.90 -9.76
C ASN A 44 -13.31 19.20 -9.18
N GLU A 45 -12.28 19.13 -8.32
CA GLU A 45 -11.69 20.32 -7.71
C GLU A 45 -10.77 21.11 -8.65
N TRP A 46 -10.53 22.36 -8.27
CA TRP A 46 -9.47 23.23 -8.79
C TRP A 46 -8.51 23.51 -7.64
N ILE A 47 -7.27 23.03 -7.75
CA ILE A 47 -6.27 23.16 -6.69
C ILE A 47 -5.35 24.33 -7.01
N LYS A 48 -5.23 25.28 -6.08
CA LYS A 48 -4.33 26.43 -6.21
C LYS A 48 -2.88 25.98 -6.21
N GLU A 49 -2.05 26.70 -6.96
CA GLU A 49 -0.60 26.48 -6.95
C GLU A 49 0.01 26.63 -5.55
N SER A 50 -0.49 27.59 -4.75
CA SER A 50 -0.05 27.83 -3.38
C SER A 50 -0.31 26.69 -2.40
N ASP A 51 -1.24 25.79 -2.75
CA ASP A 51 -1.67 24.70 -1.86
C ASP A 51 -0.87 23.42 -2.14
N LEU A 52 -0.05 23.40 -3.19
CA LEU A 52 0.74 22.25 -3.62
C LEU A 52 2.18 22.30 -3.08
N PRO A 53 2.79 21.16 -2.74
CA PRO A 53 2.21 19.82 -2.77
C PRO A 53 1.28 19.53 -1.57
N ILE A 54 0.15 18.86 -1.82
CA ILE A 54 -0.71 18.30 -0.77
C ILE A 54 -0.24 16.87 -0.51
N LYS A 55 0.17 16.59 0.73
CA LYS A 55 0.70 15.27 1.15
C LYS A 55 -0.25 14.62 2.16
N TYR A 56 -0.62 13.37 1.90
CA TYR A 56 -1.46 12.56 2.78
C TYR A 56 -0.70 11.34 3.30
N ALA A 57 -0.96 11.02 4.58
CA ALA A 57 -0.70 9.72 5.17
C ALA A 57 -2.03 8.96 5.29
N GLY A 58 -2.38 8.19 4.25
CA GLY A 58 -3.58 7.38 4.22
C GLY A 58 -3.46 6.16 5.11
N MET A 59 -4.38 5.99 6.05
CA MET A 59 -4.47 4.79 6.91
C MET A 59 -5.81 4.11 6.69
N SER A 60 -5.79 2.86 6.24
CA SER A 60 -7.02 2.09 6.04
C SER A 60 -6.80 0.59 6.12
N THR A 61 -7.85 -0.14 6.47
CA THR A 61 -7.98 -1.56 6.15
C THR A 61 -8.22 -1.72 4.64
N CYS A 62 -7.41 -2.54 4.00
CA CYS A 62 -7.45 -2.83 2.57
C CYS A 62 -8.02 -4.23 2.32
N PHE A 63 -8.86 -4.36 1.30
CA PHE A 63 -9.52 -5.61 0.94
C PHE A 63 -9.19 -6.02 -0.49
N ARG A 64 -8.58 -7.19 -0.68
CA ARG A 64 -8.19 -7.72 -2.00
C ARG A 64 -8.72 -9.13 -2.22
N GLN A 65 -9.34 -9.36 -3.38
CA GLN A 65 -9.84 -10.70 -3.72
C GLN A 65 -8.73 -11.70 -4.08
N GLU A 66 -7.52 -11.21 -4.40
CA GLU A 66 -6.36 -12.04 -4.78
C GLU A 66 -6.68 -13.03 -5.93
N VAL A 67 -7.52 -12.59 -6.88
CA VAL A 67 -7.89 -13.38 -8.06
C VAL A 67 -6.67 -13.57 -8.94
N GLY A 68 -6.31 -14.83 -9.24
CA GLY A 68 -5.18 -15.18 -10.10
C GLY A 68 -3.93 -15.69 -9.36
N SER A 69 -3.89 -15.63 -8.03
CA SER A 69 -2.79 -16.17 -7.21
C SER A 69 -3.11 -17.52 -6.55
N HIS A 70 -3.97 -18.33 -7.19
CA HIS A 70 -4.39 -19.62 -6.62
C HIS A 70 -3.16 -20.49 -6.31
N GLY A 71 -3.05 -20.95 -5.05
CA GLY A 71 -1.94 -21.78 -4.58
C GLY A 71 -0.64 -21.03 -4.22
N ARG A 72 -0.55 -19.70 -4.38
CA ARG A 72 0.62 -18.92 -3.94
C ARG A 72 0.43 -18.37 -2.53
N ASP A 73 1.47 -18.49 -1.71
CA ASP A 73 1.54 -17.93 -0.35
C ASP A 73 0.31 -18.26 0.52
N THR A 74 -0.22 -19.49 0.39
CA THR A 74 -1.48 -19.90 1.05
C THR A 74 -1.35 -20.12 2.57
N ARG A 75 -0.14 -20.00 3.12
CA ARG A 75 0.16 -20.14 4.55
C ARG A 75 0.67 -18.80 5.11
N GLY A 76 0.36 -18.54 6.37
CA GLY A 76 0.78 -17.33 7.08
C GLY A 76 -0.09 -16.11 6.76
N ILE A 77 0.49 -14.92 6.94
CA ILE A 77 -0.22 -13.63 6.81
C ILE A 77 0.35 -12.72 5.71
N PHE A 78 1.30 -13.22 4.92
CA PHE A 78 1.99 -12.44 3.88
C PHE A 78 1.05 -12.04 2.73
N ARG A 79 0.15 -12.96 2.33
CA ARG A 79 -0.89 -12.75 1.32
C ARG A 79 -2.25 -13.10 1.92
N VAL A 80 -3.04 -12.09 2.17
CA VAL A 80 -4.35 -12.21 2.84
C VAL A 80 -5.35 -11.28 2.19
N HIS A 81 -6.64 -11.58 2.35
CA HIS A 81 -7.71 -10.77 1.78
C HIS A 81 -7.93 -9.44 2.49
N GLN A 82 -7.49 -9.32 3.75
CA GLN A 82 -7.65 -8.15 4.59
C GLN A 82 -6.34 -7.83 5.29
N PHE A 83 -5.89 -6.57 5.20
CA PHE A 83 -4.68 -6.10 5.88
C PHE A 83 -4.71 -4.58 6.05
N GLU A 84 -4.04 -4.05 7.07
CA GLU A 84 -3.89 -2.62 7.27
C GLU A 84 -2.74 -2.07 6.44
N LYS A 85 -2.90 -0.84 5.95
CA LYS A 85 -1.86 -0.16 5.20
C LYS A 85 -1.78 1.32 5.58
N VAL A 86 -0.55 1.80 5.72
CA VAL A 86 -0.20 3.22 5.73
C VAL A 86 0.38 3.56 4.35
N GLU A 87 -0.09 4.65 3.77
CA GLU A 87 0.17 5.02 2.38
C GLU A 87 0.52 6.50 2.26
N GLN A 88 1.52 6.79 1.46
CA GLN A 88 1.85 8.13 1.00
C GLN A 88 1.00 8.43 -0.24
N PHE A 89 0.27 9.52 -0.25
CA PHE A 89 -0.40 10.02 -1.46
C PHE A 89 -0.08 11.51 -1.62
N VAL A 90 0.40 11.89 -2.79
CA VAL A 90 0.81 13.28 -3.05
C VAL A 90 0.11 13.80 -4.29
N ILE A 91 -0.45 15.00 -4.14
CA ILE A 91 -0.91 15.82 -5.25
C ILE A 91 0.08 16.97 -5.40
N CYS A 92 0.68 17.13 -6.57
CA CYS A 92 1.72 18.13 -6.80
C CYS A 92 1.54 18.87 -8.13
N SER A 93 2.36 19.91 -8.30
CA SER A 93 2.38 20.69 -9.53
C SER A 93 2.78 19.82 -10.72
N PRO A 94 2.13 19.97 -11.88
CA PRO A 94 2.54 19.29 -13.11
C PRO A 94 3.78 19.93 -13.76
N LEU A 95 4.24 21.07 -13.24
CA LEU A 95 5.32 21.87 -13.84
C LEU A 95 6.68 21.55 -13.22
N ASN A 96 7.76 22.01 -13.87
CA ASN A 96 9.12 22.08 -13.31
C ASN A 96 9.69 20.76 -12.75
N ASN A 97 9.23 19.62 -13.27
CA ASN A 97 9.64 18.29 -12.83
C ASN A 97 9.27 17.97 -11.37
N GLU A 98 8.33 18.71 -10.77
CA GLU A 98 7.99 18.59 -9.34
C GLU A 98 7.47 17.19 -8.97
N SER A 99 6.67 16.55 -9.83
CA SER A 99 6.22 15.18 -9.57
C SER A 99 7.35 14.16 -9.56
N TRP A 100 8.39 14.34 -10.36
CA TRP A 100 9.52 13.42 -10.38
C TRP A 100 10.45 13.62 -9.19
N LYS A 101 10.64 14.87 -8.72
CA LYS A 101 11.31 15.13 -7.44
C LYS A 101 10.54 14.50 -6.27
N MET A 102 9.21 14.62 -6.29
CA MET A 102 8.35 13.99 -5.28
C MET A 102 8.39 12.47 -5.35
N PHE A 103 8.49 11.89 -6.53
CA PHE A 103 8.63 10.44 -6.70
C PHE A 103 9.90 9.91 -6.01
N ASP A 104 11.02 10.61 -6.19
CA ASP A 104 12.29 10.29 -5.54
C ASP A 104 12.21 10.51 -4.01
N GLU A 105 11.54 11.57 -3.56
CA GLU A 105 11.27 11.80 -2.12
C GLU A 105 10.43 10.67 -1.51
N MET A 106 9.36 10.25 -2.18
CA MET A 106 8.43 9.24 -1.65
C MET A 106 9.06 7.85 -1.55
N ILE A 107 9.90 7.45 -2.51
CA ILE A 107 10.63 6.19 -2.39
C ILE A 107 11.71 6.29 -1.30
N HIS A 108 12.39 7.43 -1.17
CA HIS A 108 13.37 7.65 -0.12
C HIS A 108 12.76 7.57 1.28
N ASN A 109 11.57 8.15 1.50
CA ASN A 109 10.85 8.01 2.77
C ASN A 109 10.56 6.53 3.12
N ALA A 110 10.24 5.71 2.12
CA ALA A 110 10.01 4.28 2.31
C ALA A 110 11.31 3.50 2.58
N GLU A 111 12.41 3.92 1.96
CA GLU A 111 13.76 3.41 2.25
C GLU A 111 14.18 3.73 3.69
N GLU A 112 14.08 5.00 4.12
CA GLU A 112 14.38 5.42 5.49
C GLU A 112 13.54 4.63 6.51
N TYR A 113 12.25 4.42 6.23
CA TYR A 113 11.39 3.58 7.07
C TYR A 113 11.93 2.15 7.22
N CYS A 114 12.37 1.51 6.13
CA CYS A 114 12.94 0.16 6.19
C CYS A 114 14.31 0.15 6.90
N GLN A 115 15.14 1.17 6.70
CA GLN A 115 16.44 1.33 7.35
C GLN A 115 16.29 1.50 8.87
N LEU A 116 15.34 2.33 9.32
CA LEU A 116 15.02 2.50 10.74
C LEU A 116 14.57 1.20 11.40
N LEU A 117 13.86 0.36 10.65
CA LEU A 117 13.44 -0.98 11.09
C LEU A 117 14.52 -2.05 10.93
N GLY A 118 15.71 -1.72 10.41
CA GLY A 118 16.80 -2.67 10.18
C GLY A 118 16.47 -3.77 9.17
N ILE A 119 15.55 -3.54 8.23
CA ILE A 119 15.15 -4.53 7.23
C ILE A 119 16.05 -4.37 5.99
N PRO A 120 16.81 -5.40 5.57
CA PRO A 120 17.59 -5.35 4.33
C PRO A 120 16.67 -5.37 3.11
N TYR A 121 16.98 -4.61 2.08
CA TYR A 121 16.13 -4.50 0.88
C TYR A 121 16.93 -4.19 -0.39
N GLN A 122 16.25 -4.26 -1.52
CA GLN A 122 16.68 -3.72 -2.81
C GLN A 122 15.59 -2.86 -3.44
N ILE A 123 15.99 -1.90 -4.27
CA ILE A 123 15.06 -1.10 -5.10
C ILE A 123 15.06 -1.65 -6.52
N VAL A 124 13.87 -1.92 -7.05
CA VAL A 124 13.68 -2.47 -8.39
C VAL A 124 12.87 -1.50 -9.23
N CYS A 125 13.38 -1.15 -10.40
CA CYS A 125 12.60 -0.44 -11.41
C CYS A 125 11.81 -1.42 -12.25
N ILE A 126 10.49 -1.26 -12.24
CA ILE A 126 9.58 -2.22 -12.87
C ILE A 126 9.59 -2.06 -14.38
N VAL A 127 9.67 -3.19 -15.09
CA VAL A 127 9.66 -3.23 -16.56
C VAL A 127 8.32 -2.74 -17.11
N SER A 128 8.35 -2.14 -18.30
CA SER A 128 7.17 -1.47 -18.89
C SER A 128 5.95 -2.39 -19.07
N GLY A 129 6.15 -3.68 -19.34
CA GLY A 129 5.07 -4.66 -19.51
C GLY A 129 4.32 -5.01 -18.22
N GLU A 130 4.92 -4.77 -17.06
CA GLU A 130 4.33 -5.03 -15.73
C GLU A 130 3.78 -3.75 -15.07
N LEU A 131 3.89 -2.59 -15.74
CA LEU A 131 3.25 -1.36 -15.28
C LEU A 131 1.75 -1.45 -15.48
N ASN A 132 0.99 -1.00 -14.48
CA ASN A 132 -0.44 -0.79 -14.65
C ASN A 132 -0.70 0.49 -15.46
N ASN A 133 -1.88 0.59 -16.08
CA ASN A 133 -2.21 1.68 -17.01
C ASN A 133 -2.04 3.10 -16.46
N ALA A 134 -2.07 3.28 -15.14
CA ALA A 134 -1.95 4.59 -14.51
C ALA A 134 -0.50 5.01 -14.24
N ALA A 135 0.43 4.08 -14.03
CA ALA A 135 1.80 4.41 -13.65
C ALA A 135 2.65 4.78 -14.88
N SER A 136 3.29 5.94 -14.83
CA SER A 136 4.31 6.33 -15.80
C SER A 136 5.67 5.71 -15.48
N LYS A 137 5.96 5.50 -14.19
CA LYS A 137 7.12 4.78 -13.66
C LYS A 137 6.75 4.22 -12.29
N LYS A 138 7.29 3.05 -11.98
CA LYS A 138 7.08 2.37 -10.70
C LYS A 138 8.41 1.85 -10.16
N LEU A 139 8.65 2.09 -8.87
CA LEU A 139 9.75 1.49 -8.11
C LEU A 139 9.15 0.62 -7.01
N ASP A 140 9.64 -0.60 -6.88
CA ASP A 140 9.31 -1.47 -5.76
C ASP A 140 10.51 -1.59 -4.82
N LEU A 141 10.24 -1.57 -3.51
CA LEU A 141 11.19 -1.95 -2.48
C LEU A 141 10.86 -3.39 -2.09
N GLU A 142 11.81 -4.27 -2.37
CA GLU A 142 11.72 -5.67 -2.04
C GLU A 142 12.62 -5.95 -0.83
N ALA A 143 12.03 -6.36 0.29
CA ALA A 143 12.79 -6.72 1.48
C ALA A 143 13.34 -8.14 1.35
N TRP A 144 14.50 -8.37 1.96
CA TRP A 144 15.10 -9.69 2.08
C TRP A 144 14.46 -10.47 3.23
N PHE A 145 14.03 -11.70 2.92
CA PHE A 145 13.46 -12.65 3.87
C PHE A 145 14.45 -13.80 4.06
N PRO A 146 15.26 -13.81 5.15
CA PRO A 146 16.38 -14.74 5.30
C PRO A 146 15.97 -16.22 5.42
N ALA A 147 14.85 -16.53 6.07
CA ALA A 147 14.36 -17.90 6.19
C ALA A 147 13.67 -18.36 4.88
N SER A 148 13.01 -17.44 4.19
CA SER A 148 12.45 -17.70 2.86
C SER A 148 13.52 -17.75 1.75
N GLY A 149 14.70 -17.16 1.97
CA GLY A 149 15.79 -17.07 0.99
C GLY A 149 15.45 -16.24 -0.25
N ALA A 150 14.62 -15.21 -0.13
CA ALA A 150 14.11 -14.46 -1.27
C ALA A 150 13.83 -12.98 -0.95
N PHE A 151 13.87 -12.15 -1.99
CA PHE A 151 13.33 -10.79 -1.96
C PHE A 151 11.81 -10.81 -2.15
N ARG A 152 11.09 -10.01 -1.37
CA ARG A 152 9.62 -9.92 -1.38
C ARG A 152 9.18 -8.46 -1.30
N GLU A 153 8.26 -8.07 -2.18
CA GLU A 153 7.70 -6.70 -2.24
C GLU A 153 7.03 -6.29 -0.92
N LEU A 154 7.52 -5.21 -0.31
CA LEU A 154 6.86 -4.52 0.81
C LEU A 154 6.25 -3.19 0.40
N VAL A 155 6.91 -2.48 -0.51
CA VAL A 155 6.47 -1.16 -0.98
C VAL A 155 6.43 -1.11 -2.49
N SER A 156 5.42 -0.40 -2.97
CA SER A 156 5.36 0.05 -4.35
C SER A 156 5.14 1.56 -4.37
N CYS A 157 5.96 2.29 -5.14
CA CYS A 157 5.89 3.73 -5.37
C CYS A 157 5.64 3.99 -6.86
N SER A 158 4.60 4.75 -7.18
CA SER A 158 4.19 5.06 -8.56
C SER A 158 3.98 6.55 -8.77
N ASN A 159 4.54 7.07 -9.86
CA ASN A 159 4.15 8.38 -10.39
C ASN A 159 3.10 8.16 -11.48
N CYS A 160 1.87 8.60 -11.22
CA CYS A 160 0.76 8.46 -12.16
C CYS A 160 0.51 9.70 -13.02
N THR A 161 1.39 10.71 -12.89
CA THR A 161 1.28 12.01 -13.56
C THR A 161 -0.17 12.53 -13.52
N ASP A 162 -0.74 12.96 -14.63
CA ASP A 162 -2.09 13.48 -14.71
C ASP A 162 -3.16 12.42 -15.01
N TYR A 163 -2.80 11.13 -15.10
CA TYR A 163 -3.71 10.07 -15.57
C TYR A 163 -4.97 9.96 -14.71
N GLN A 164 -4.79 9.90 -13.39
CA GLN A 164 -5.89 9.85 -12.43
C GLN A 164 -6.62 11.20 -12.36
N ALA A 165 -5.87 12.29 -12.33
CA ALA A 165 -6.38 13.66 -12.20
C ALA A 165 -7.31 14.03 -13.37
N ARG A 166 -6.95 13.68 -14.62
CA ARG A 166 -7.82 13.89 -15.81
C ARG A 166 -9.15 13.17 -15.66
N ARG A 167 -9.12 11.90 -15.25
CA ARG A 167 -10.35 11.11 -15.08
C ARG A 167 -11.24 11.66 -13.95
N LEU A 168 -10.62 12.12 -12.87
CA LEU A 168 -11.30 12.66 -11.69
C LEU A 168 -11.60 14.16 -11.81
N LYS A 169 -11.16 14.80 -12.90
CA LYS A 169 -11.27 16.23 -13.16
C LYS A 169 -10.64 17.09 -12.05
N VAL A 170 -9.48 16.70 -11.54
CA VAL A 170 -8.73 17.46 -10.52
C VAL A 170 -7.74 18.39 -11.20
N ARG A 171 -8.08 19.68 -11.24
CA ARG A 171 -7.43 20.66 -12.12
C ARG A 171 -6.39 21.46 -11.36
N TYR A 172 -5.38 21.92 -12.08
CA TYR A 172 -4.32 22.78 -11.56
C TYR A 172 -4.67 24.25 -11.82
N GLY A 173 -4.54 25.11 -10.81
CA GLY A 173 -4.84 26.55 -10.87
C GLY A 173 -6.27 26.91 -10.46
N MET A 174 -6.69 28.14 -10.74
CA MET A 174 -7.97 28.69 -10.26
C MET A 174 -9.10 28.66 -11.30
N THR A 175 -8.78 28.88 -12.57
CA THR A 175 -9.75 28.91 -13.66
C THR A 175 -9.07 28.55 -14.97
N LYS A 176 -9.87 28.15 -15.97
CA LYS A 176 -9.37 27.94 -17.34
C LYS A 176 -8.81 29.27 -17.86
N LYS A 177 -7.59 29.27 -18.40
CA LYS A 177 -7.09 30.41 -19.20
C LYS A 177 -7.98 30.53 -20.44
N MET A 178 -8.38 31.74 -20.84
CA MET A 178 -9.11 31.93 -22.10
C MET A 178 -8.31 31.25 -23.22
N ASP A 179 -8.95 30.29 -23.91
CA ASP A 179 -8.40 29.46 -24.99
C ASP A 179 -7.29 28.42 -24.66
N GLY A 180 -6.96 28.22 -23.38
CA GLY A 180 -6.00 27.19 -22.98
C GLY A 180 -6.62 25.81 -22.73
N GLU A 181 -5.84 24.74 -22.95
CA GLU A 181 -6.17 23.43 -22.37
C GLU A 181 -6.21 23.53 -20.85
N VAL A 182 -7.09 22.75 -20.22
CA VAL A 182 -7.19 22.68 -18.76
C VAL A 182 -6.01 21.86 -18.22
N PRO A 183 -5.09 22.44 -17.44
CA PRO A 183 -4.02 21.68 -16.81
C PRO A 183 -4.57 20.88 -15.63
N PHE A 184 -4.01 19.70 -15.39
CA PHE A 184 -4.35 18.81 -14.29
C PHE A 184 -3.14 18.65 -13.38
N VAL A 185 -3.39 18.46 -12.09
CA VAL A 185 -2.33 18.15 -11.12
C VAL A 185 -1.69 16.79 -11.42
N HIS A 186 -0.49 16.56 -10.91
CA HIS A 186 0.11 15.23 -10.89
C HIS A 186 -0.23 14.51 -9.57
N MET A 187 -0.54 13.22 -9.65
CA MET A 187 -0.88 12.36 -8.52
C MET A 187 0.12 11.21 -8.39
N LEU A 188 0.63 11.01 -7.18
CA LEU A 188 1.57 9.95 -6.84
C LEU A 188 1.07 9.18 -5.63
N ASN A 189 1.41 7.90 -5.58
CA ASN A 189 1.10 7.02 -4.46
C ASN A 189 2.28 6.12 -4.15
N ALA A 190 2.52 5.87 -2.86
CA ALA A 190 3.49 4.90 -2.40
C ALA A 190 3.03 4.22 -1.12
N THR A 191 3.23 2.91 -1.00
CA THR A 191 3.01 2.23 0.28
C THR A 191 4.11 2.66 1.27
N MET A 192 3.73 3.04 2.50
CA MET A 192 4.71 3.23 3.58
C MET A 192 4.86 1.93 4.39
N CYS A 193 3.75 1.33 4.78
CA CYS A 193 3.74 0.10 5.57
C CYS A 193 2.48 -0.73 5.27
N ALA A 194 2.66 -1.93 4.70
CA ALA A 194 1.63 -2.96 4.70
C ALA A 194 1.86 -3.87 5.91
N THR A 195 1.03 -3.72 6.95
CA THR A 195 1.35 -4.17 8.32
C THR A 195 1.69 -5.65 8.40
N THR A 196 0.92 -6.52 7.73
CA THR A 196 1.13 -7.96 7.78
C THR A 196 2.42 -8.40 7.11
N ARG A 197 2.80 -7.77 5.98
CA ARG A 197 4.04 -8.09 5.26
C ARG A 197 5.27 -7.57 5.98
N VAL A 198 5.19 -6.34 6.52
CA VAL A 198 6.27 -5.78 7.36
C VAL A 198 6.45 -6.63 8.60
N LEU A 199 5.36 -7.10 9.22
CA LEU A 199 5.45 -8.03 10.35
C LEU A 199 6.16 -9.33 9.95
N CYS A 200 5.84 -9.93 8.80
CA CYS A 200 6.57 -11.11 8.33
C CYS A 200 8.08 -10.83 8.13
N ALA A 201 8.44 -9.67 7.56
CA ALA A 201 9.84 -9.28 7.39
C ALA A 201 10.57 -9.13 8.73
N LEU A 202 9.93 -8.50 9.72
CA LEU A 202 10.47 -8.35 11.07
C LEU A 202 10.63 -9.71 11.76
N LEU A 203 9.61 -10.58 11.68
CA LEU A 203 9.67 -11.91 12.28
C LEU A 203 10.83 -12.73 11.72
N GLU A 204 11.10 -12.67 10.42
CA GLU A 204 12.24 -13.41 9.85
C GLU A 204 13.59 -12.78 10.18
N ASN A 205 13.71 -11.45 10.14
CA ASN A 205 14.99 -10.76 10.33
C ASN A 205 15.41 -10.62 11.81
N TYR A 206 14.46 -10.68 12.75
CA TYR A 206 14.72 -10.49 14.18
C TYR A 206 14.51 -11.76 15.04
N GLN A 207 14.32 -12.93 14.42
CA GLN A 207 14.21 -14.18 15.16
C GLN A 207 15.54 -14.58 15.81
N THR A 208 15.42 -15.21 16.97
CA THR A 208 16.48 -15.82 17.78
C THR A 208 16.03 -17.23 18.19
N GLU A 209 16.84 -17.97 18.95
CA GLU A 209 16.46 -19.30 19.45
C GLU A 209 15.20 -19.26 20.34
N ASP A 210 15.03 -18.20 21.13
CA ASP A 210 13.98 -18.12 22.17
C ASP A 210 12.77 -17.26 21.78
N GLY A 211 12.83 -16.54 20.66
CA GLY A 211 11.78 -15.59 20.28
C GLY A 211 12.24 -14.54 19.28
N ILE A 212 11.57 -13.39 19.29
CA ILE A 212 11.79 -12.29 18.35
C ILE A 212 12.27 -11.06 19.11
N THR A 213 13.44 -10.53 18.75
CA THR A 213 13.91 -9.23 19.26
C THR A 213 13.09 -8.10 18.63
N VAL A 214 12.67 -7.12 19.44
CA VAL A 214 11.90 -5.98 18.91
C VAL A 214 12.87 -4.88 18.43
N PRO A 215 12.73 -4.37 17.19
CA PRO A 215 13.50 -3.21 16.72
C PRO A 215 13.39 -2.02 17.67
N GLU A 216 14.51 -1.34 17.95
CA GLU A 216 14.59 -0.25 18.93
C GLU A 216 13.58 0.87 18.66
N VAL A 217 13.39 1.23 17.40
CA VAL A 217 12.44 2.27 16.97
C VAL A 217 10.97 1.93 17.31
N LEU A 218 10.66 0.66 17.58
CA LEU A 218 9.32 0.21 17.98
C LEU A 218 9.12 0.18 19.50
N HIS A 219 10.19 0.23 20.31
CA HIS A 219 10.11 0.12 21.78
C HIS A 219 9.13 1.11 22.42
N PRO A 220 9.06 2.39 22.01
CA PRO A 220 8.12 3.36 22.61
C PRO A 220 6.64 3.03 22.39
N PHE A 221 6.32 2.22 21.39
CA PHE A 221 4.95 1.85 21.02
C PHE A 221 4.52 0.48 21.54
N MET A 222 5.44 -0.24 22.18
CA MET A 222 5.21 -1.60 22.66
C MET A 222 4.80 -1.63 24.14
N PRO A 223 3.91 -2.55 24.53
CA PRO A 223 3.61 -2.77 25.94
C PRO A 223 4.86 -3.21 26.69
N GLU A 224 4.98 -2.83 27.96
CA GLU A 224 6.18 -3.04 28.78
C GLU A 224 6.70 -4.49 28.74
N LYS A 225 5.79 -5.47 28.84
CA LYS A 225 6.10 -6.90 28.80
C LYS A 225 6.84 -7.34 27.52
N TYR A 226 6.55 -6.71 26.38
CA TYR A 226 7.08 -7.09 25.07
C TYR A 226 7.94 -5.99 24.45
N ARG A 227 8.43 -5.04 25.27
CA ARG A 227 9.10 -3.84 24.77
C ARG A 227 10.32 -4.16 23.93
N THR A 228 11.14 -5.11 24.38
CA THR A 228 12.42 -5.45 23.77
C THR A 228 12.45 -6.84 23.16
N PHE A 229 11.55 -7.74 23.58
CA PHE A 229 11.58 -9.14 23.18
C PHE A 229 10.18 -9.78 23.25
N ILE A 230 9.87 -10.64 22.26
CA ILE A 230 8.63 -11.42 22.18
C ILE A 230 9.00 -12.91 22.23
N PRO A 231 8.79 -13.61 23.37
CA PRO A 231 9.21 -15.00 23.51
C PRO A 231 8.32 -15.96 22.71
N PHE A 232 8.89 -17.06 22.23
CA PHE A 232 8.10 -18.18 21.72
C PHE A 232 7.29 -18.83 22.85
N VAL A 233 6.02 -19.10 22.57
CA VAL A 233 5.08 -19.71 23.54
C VAL A 233 4.54 -21.07 23.08
N LYS A 234 4.90 -21.48 21.86
CA LYS A 234 4.49 -22.73 21.23
C LYS A 234 5.66 -23.31 20.42
N PRO A 235 5.76 -24.64 20.32
CA PRO A 235 6.73 -25.26 19.41
C PRO A 235 6.41 -24.96 17.95
N ALA A 236 7.39 -25.15 17.07
CA ALA A 236 7.16 -25.01 15.65
C ALA A 236 6.15 -26.08 15.16
N PRO A 237 5.20 -25.74 14.29
CA PRO A 237 4.23 -26.71 13.78
C PRO A 237 4.85 -27.97 13.15
N ILE A 238 6.04 -27.82 12.54
CA ILE A 238 6.75 -28.94 11.93
C ILE A 238 7.24 -29.96 12.98
N ASP A 239 7.65 -29.49 14.16
CA ASP A 239 8.09 -30.35 15.26
C ASP A 239 6.91 -31.13 15.84
N GLU A 240 5.73 -30.51 15.89
CA GLU A 240 4.50 -31.19 16.28
C GLU A 240 4.07 -32.25 15.27
N GLU A 241 4.18 -31.96 13.96
CA GLU A 241 3.88 -32.92 12.90
C GLU A 241 4.83 -34.13 12.93
N VAL A 242 6.13 -33.90 13.12
CA VAL A 242 7.14 -34.95 13.23
C VAL A 242 6.91 -35.82 14.48
N LYS A 243 6.61 -35.20 15.64
CA LYS A 243 6.25 -35.93 16.86
C LYS A 243 5.00 -36.80 16.66
N LYS A 244 3.97 -36.30 15.96
CA LYS A 244 2.75 -37.07 15.64
C LYS A 244 3.02 -38.23 14.70
N LYS A 245 3.97 -38.12 13.77
CA LYS A 245 4.35 -39.20 12.85
C LYS A 245 5.21 -40.28 13.52
N ASN A 246 6.11 -39.89 14.43
CA ASN A 246 7.01 -40.81 15.13
C ASN A 246 6.38 -41.47 16.38
N GLY A 247 5.23 -40.95 16.84
CA GLY A 247 4.43 -41.51 17.94
C GLY A 247 3.34 -42.51 17.51
N LYS A 248 3.37 -42.96 16.25
CA LYS A 248 2.59 -44.08 15.72
C LYS A 248 3.54 -45.18 15.26
#